data_AF-A0A1V5DQJ1-F1
#
_entry.id   AF-A0A1V5DQJ1-F1
#
_cell.length_a   1.000
_cell.length_b   1.000
_cell.length_c   1.000
_cell.angle_alpha   90.00
_cell.angle_beta   90.00
_cell.angle_gamma   90.00
#
_symmetry.space_group_name_H-M   'P 1'
#
loop_
_entity.id
_entity.type
_entity.pdbx_description
1 polymer ?
#
loop_
_entity_poly.entity_id
_entity_poly.type
_entity_poly.pdbx_seq_one_letter_code
_entity_poly.pdbx_strand_id
1 'polypeptide(L)' 'MDLAKPGLIKEFCMPNAVFTFKEYLLDFASPETKERGLRLIEKLLSDVKKKSLKGKMTNALDEIEHGARDLYF' A
#
# COMPACT_ATOMS: atom_id res chain seq x y z
N MET A 1 7.64 -16.01 -15.98
CA MET A 1 7.17 -16.18 -14.57
C MET A 1 8.17 -15.51 -13.63
N ASP A 2 8.72 -14.39 -14.08
CA ASP A 2 10.13 -14.06 -13.83
C ASP A 2 10.31 -13.22 -12.58
N LEU A 3 9.20 -12.73 -12.02
CA LEU A 3 9.13 -12.09 -10.71
C LEU A 3 8.60 -13.05 -9.63
N ALA A 4 7.68 -13.95 -10.00
CA ALA A 4 7.03 -14.87 -9.07
C ALA A 4 7.96 -16.00 -8.62
N LYS A 5 8.60 -16.72 -9.55
CA LYS A 5 9.53 -17.83 -9.23
C LYS A 5 10.70 -17.41 -8.33
N PRO A 6 11.37 -16.26 -8.53
CA PRO A 6 12.44 -15.83 -7.63
C PRO A 6 11.93 -15.13 -6.35
N GLY A 7 10.62 -14.96 -6.18
CA GLY A 7 10.04 -14.32 -4.99
C GLY A 7 10.17 -12.79 -4.96
N LEU A 8 10.48 -12.16 -6.09
CA LEU A 8 10.54 -10.70 -6.25
C LEU A 8 9.15 -10.07 -6.37
N ILE A 9 8.13 -10.85 -6.75
CA ILE A 9 6.74 -10.40 -6.93
C ILE A 9 6.15 -9.71 -5.69
N LYS A 10 6.63 -10.07 -4.48
CA LYS A 10 6.22 -9.41 -3.23
C LYS A 10 6.57 -7.93 -3.17
N GLU A 11 7.58 -7.48 -3.92
CA GLU A 11 7.95 -6.06 -4.03
C GLU A 11 6.96 -5.26 -4.89
N PHE A 12 6.02 -5.93 -5.58
CA PHE A 12 5.01 -5.32 -6.45
C PHE A 12 3.61 -5.56 -5.91
N CYS A 13 3.24 -6.83 -5.66
CA CYS A 13 1.89 -7.18 -5.23
C CYS A 13 1.55 -6.65 -3.84
N MET A 14 2.51 -6.64 -2.89
CA MET A 14 2.23 -6.15 -1.54
C MET A 14 1.97 -4.63 -1.54
N PRO A 15 2.79 -3.79 -2.19
CA PRO A 15 2.46 -2.37 -2.33
C PRO A 15 1.14 -2.10 -3.03
N ASN A 16 0.88 -2.76 -4.16
CA ASN A 16 -0.37 -2.55 -4.91
C ASN A 16 -1.61 -2.97 -4.07
N ALA A 17 -1.48 -4.00 -3.24
CA ALA A 17 -2.51 -4.38 -2.28
C ALA A 17 -2.72 -3.32 -1.18
N VAL A 18 -1.65 -2.67 -0.73
CA VAL A 18 -1.73 -1.57 0.25
C VAL A 18 -2.39 -0.33 -0.36
N PHE A 19 -2.09 -0.01 -1.63
CA PHE A 19 -2.67 1.15 -2.33
C PHE A 19 -4.17 0.96 -2.55
N THR A 20 -4.56 -0.13 -3.20
CA THR A 20 -5.98 -0.46 -3.41
C THR A 20 -6.76 -0.59 -2.10
N PHE A 21 -6.15 -1.12 -1.04
CA PHE A 21 -6.77 -1.14 0.28
C PHE A 21 -6.94 0.27 0.86
N LYS A 22 -5.94 1.16 0.76
CA LYS A 22 -6.04 2.55 1.21
C LYS A 22 -7.19 3.27 0.48
N GLU A 23 -7.31 3.10 -0.83
CA GLU A 23 -8.41 3.65 -1.63
C GLU A 23 -9.77 3.15 -1.10
N TYR A 24 -9.90 1.85 -0.88
CA TYR A 24 -11.12 1.29 -0.29
C TYR A 24 -11.45 1.89 1.09
N LEU A 25 -10.43 2.09 1.93
CA LEU A 25 -10.61 2.70 3.26
C LEU A 25 -11.05 4.16 3.20
N LEU A 26 -10.63 4.91 2.17
CA LEU A 26 -11.02 6.30 1.99
C LEU A 26 -12.42 6.43 1.40
N ASP A 27 -12.76 5.57 0.43
CA ASP A 27 -13.94 5.74 -0.42
C ASP A 27 -15.18 4.98 0.10
N PHE A 28 -14.99 3.84 0.77
CA PHE A 28 -16.11 2.92 1.07
C PHE A 28 -16.18 2.43 2.51
N ALA A 29 -15.09 2.45 3.27
CA ALA A 29 -15.06 1.84 4.59
C ALA A 29 -15.85 2.62 5.66
N SER A 30 -16.46 1.89 6.60
CA SER A 30 -17.01 2.48 7.82
C SER A 30 -15.89 3.12 8.67
N PRO A 31 -16.20 4.12 9.53
CA PRO A 31 -15.19 4.77 10.35
C PRO A 31 -14.32 3.81 11.18
N GLU A 32 -14.93 2.79 11.79
CA GLU A 32 -14.20 1.75 12.55
C GLU A 32 -13.24 0.94 11.66
N THR A 33 -13.72 0.52 10.49
CA THR A 33 -12.91 -0.25 9.54
C THR A 33 -11.76 0.58 9.00
N LYS A 34 -12.03 1.86 8.68
CA LYS A 34 -11.05 2.84 8.23
C LYS A 34 -9.92 2.97 9.25
N GLU A 35 -10.26 3.25 10.51
CA GLU A 35 -9.27 3.44 11.58
C GLU A 35 -8.37 2.20 11.77
N ARG A 36 -8.97 1.00 11.80
CA ARG A 36 -8.23 -0.27 11.92
C ARG A 36 -7.35 -0.55 10.71
N GLY A 37 -7.85 -0.26 9.51
CA GLY A 37 -7.13 -0.44 8.26
C GLY A 37 -5.93 0.50 8.13
N LEU A 38 -6.08 1.76 8.54
CA LEU A 38 -4.98 2.73 8.54
C LEU A 38 -3.83 2.31 9.46
N ARG A 39 -4.15 1.83 10.67
CA ARG A 39 -3.14 1.26 11.58
C ARG A 39 -2.41 0.06 10.98
N LEU A 40 -3.13 -0.80 10.25
CA LEU A 40 -2.53 -1.94 9.57
C LEU A 40 -1.56 -1.48 8.47
N ILE A 41 -1.94 -0.48 7.67
CA ILE A 41 -1.08 0.10 6.63
C ILE A 41 0.20 0.67 7.23
N GLU A 42 0.12 1.42 8.33
CA GLU A 42 1.29 1.95 9.04
C GLU A 42 2.24 0.84 9.49
N LYS A 43 1.69 -0.23 10.08
CA LYS A 43 2.48 -1.41 10.49
C LYS A 43 3.17 -2.06 9.28
N LEU A 44 2.44 -2.31 8.20
CA LEU A 44 2.99 -2.92 6.98
C LEU A 44 4.11 -2.06 6.38
N LEU A 45 3.92 -0.73 6.33
CA LEU A 45 4.93 0.21 5.86
C LEU A 45 6.16 0.24 6.78
N SER A 46 5.97 0.06 8.10
CA SER A 46 7.07 -0.05 9.06
C SER A 46 7.92 -1.31 8.85
N ASP A 47 7.29 -2.43 8.45
CA ASP A 47 7.92 -3.73 8.21
C ASP A 47 8.70 -3.80 6.88
N VAL A 48 8.55 -2.79 5.99
CA VAL A 48 9.29 -2.72 4.73
C VAL A 48 10.77 -2.45 4.97
N LYS A 49 11.60 -3.49 4.79
CA LYS A 49 13.06 -3.42 4.98
C LYS A 49 13.78 -2.60 3.89
N LYS A 50 13.27 -2.62 2.65
CA LYS A 50 13.89 -1.95 1.50
C LYS A 50 13.53 -0.46 1.51
N LYS A 51 14.47 0.40 1.90
CA LYS A 51 14.25 1.86 2.04
C LYS A 51 13.72 2.52 0.77
N SER A 52 14.22 2.12 -0.40
CA SER A 52 13.75 2.67 -1.69
C SER A 52 12.29 2.31 -1.98
N LEU A 53 11.88 1.07 -1.67
CA LEU A 53 10.49 0.64 -1.81
C LEU A 53 9.59 1.38 -0.81
N LYS A 54 10.03 1.48 0.46
CA LYS A 54 9.31 2.21 1.49
C LYS A 54 9.05 3.67 1.10
N GLY A 55 10.06 4.36 0.57
CA GLY A 55 9.92 5.74 0.10
C GLY A 55 8.89 5.89 -1.03
N LYS A 56 8.94 5.00 -2.03
CA LYS A 56 7.94 4.99 -3.11
C LYS A 56 6.52 4.73 -2.59
N MET A 57 6.37 3.79 -1.67
CA MET A 57 5.07 3.48 -1.04
C MET A 57 4.54 4.67 -0.25
N THR A 58 5.38 5.34 0.54
CA THR A 58 4.98 6.52 1.30
C THR A 58 4.46 7.63 0.38
N ASN A 59 5.17 7.92 -0.71
CA ASN A 59 4.75 8.96 -1.66
C ASN A 59 3.41 8.60 -2.32
N ALA A 60 3.25 7.36 -2.80
CA ALA A 60 2.00 6.92 -3.40
C ALA A 60 0.82 6.96 -2.41
N LEU A 61 1.04 6.58 -1.15
CA LEU A 61 0.02 6.66 -0.10
C LEU A 61 -0.39 8.11 0.21
N ASP A 62 0.55 9.05 0.15
CA ASP A 62 0.27 10.48 0.31
C ASP A 62 -0.54 11.02 -0.88
N GLU A 63 -0.18 10.65 -2.11
CA GLU A 63 -0.96 11.00 -3.30
C GLU A 63 -2.40 10.46 -3.22
N ILE A 64 -2.59 9.23 -2.73
CA ILE A 64 -3.92 8.63 -2.53
C ILE A 64 -4.73 9.39 -1.48
N GLU A 65 -4.10 9.83 -0.38
CA GLU A 65 -4.75 10.68 0.62
C GLU A 65 -5.25 12.01 0.01
N HIS A 66 -4.48 12.56 -0.93
CA HIS A 66 -4.82 13.80 -1.64
C HIS A 66 -5.74 13.60 -2.86
N GLY A 67 -6.26 12.38 -3.07
CA GLY A 67 -7.30 12.10 -4.07
C GLY A 67 -6.80 11.41 -5.34
N ALA A 68 -5.52 11.09 -5.46
CA ALA A 68 -5.04 10.22 -6.53
C ALA A 68 -5.64 8.81 -6.36
N ARG A 69 -5.89 8.12 -7.47
CA ARG A 69 -6.44 6.76 -7.50
C ARG A 69 -5.73 5.97 -8.60
N ASP A 70 -5.78 4.64 -8.49
CA ASP A 70 -5.19 3.70 -9.44
C ASP A 70 -3.66 3.83 -9.53
N LEU A 71 -2.99 3.96 -8.38
CA LEU A 71 -1.52 3.94 -8.31
C LEU A 71 -1.00 2.51 -8.19
N TYR A 72 0.00 2.15 -9.01
CA TYR A 72 0.61 0.82 -9.02
C TYR A 72 2.09 0.85 -9.44
N PHE A 73 2.82 -0.22 -9.07
CA PHE A 73 4.20 -0.50 -9.50
C PHE A 73 4.30 -1.50 -10.65
#